data_AF-A0A0G2FHE9-F1
#
_entry.id   AF-A0A0G2FHE9-F1
#
_cell.length_a   1.000
_cell.length_b   1.000
_cell.length_c   1.000
_cell.angle_alpha   90.00
_cell.angle_beta   90.00
_cell.angle_gamma   90.00
#
_symmetry.space_group_name_H-M   'P 1'
#
loop_
_entity.id
_entity.type
_entity.pdbx_description
1 polymer ?
#
loop_
_entity_poly.entity_id
_entity_poly.type
_entity_poly.pdbx_seq_one_letter_code
_entity_poly.pdbx_strand_id
1 'polypeptide(L)'
;MYAFRVIIAALFAITTSASVVERQLGGIGCNVARFQILGALGDAGDAISEIQDADVQTAAQAGLDQANDGIGQIASSLLSGAAAPAESRDAVEAGLAAMDSALSGADDSDAAVGDAQTALADATAAGQDVVAKC
;
A
#
# COMPACT_ATOMS: atom_id res chain seq x y z
N MET A 1 -10.83 -46.29 18.36
CA MET A 1 -11.75 -46.53 17.22
C MET A 1 -12.67 -45.34 17.10
N TYR A 2 -12.42 -44.43 16.17
CA TYR A 2 -13.45 -43.61 15.52
C TYR A 2 -12.94 -43.29 14.12
N ALA A 3 -13.61 -43.89 13.14
CA ALA A 3 -13.38 -43.70 11.72
C ALA A 3 -14.30 -42.59 11.22
N PHE A 4 -13.83 -41.69 10.36
CA PHE A 4 -14.37 -41.59 9.01
C PHE A 4 -13.51 -40.67 8.12
N ARG A 5 -13.33 -41.16 6.90
CA ARG A 5 -12.64 -40.56 5.75
C ARG A 5 -13.46 -39.38 5.20
N VAL A 6 -12.81 -38.39 4.58
CA VAL A 6 -12.95 -38.07 3.13
C VAL A 6 -11.73 -37.23 2.70
N ILE A 7 -10.99 -37.75 1.73
CA ILE A 7 -9.99 -37.04 0.92
C ILE A 7 -10.77 -36.28 -0.16
N ILE A 8 -10.62 -34.96 -0.27
CA ILE A 8 -10.90 -34.23 -1.52
C ILE A 8 -9.67 -33.40 -1.85
N ALA A 9 -8.85 -33.95 -2.75
CA ALA A 9 -7.95 -33.18 -3.57
C ALA A 9 -8.80 -32.38 -4.56
N ALA A 10 -8.85 -31.06 -4.40
CA ALA A 10 -9.40 -30.15 -5.40
C ALA A 10 -8.24 -29.31 -5.97
N LEU A 11 -7.57 -29.87 -6.97
CA LEU A 11 -6.75 -29.12 -7.91
C LEU A 11 -7.68 -28.23 -8.74
N PHE A 12 -7.79 -26.96 -8.36
CA PHE A 12 -8.29 -25.93 -9.26
C PHE A 12 -7.10 -25.20 -9.89
N ALA A 13 -6.59 -25.76 -10.98
CA ALA A 13 -5.81 -25.01 -11.95
C ALA A 13 -6.80 -24.32 -12.89
N ILE A 14 -7.22 -23.10 -12.55
CA ILE A 14 -7.96 -22.23 -13.49
C ILE A 14 -6.93 -21.46 -14.30
N THR A 15 -6.57 -22.00 -15.45
CA THR A 15 -5.83 -21.26 -16.48
C THR A 15 -6.81 -20.40 -17.28
N THR A 16 -7.17 -19.24 -16.74
CA THR A 16 -7.75 -18.15 -17.54
C THR A 16 -6.65 -17.15 -17.89
N SER A 17 -5.92 -17.45 -18.97
CA SER A 17 -5.00 -16.53 -19.63
C SER A 17 -5.76 -15.64 -20.63
N ALA A 18 -6.59 -14.73 -20.11
CA ALA A 18 -7.10 -13.58 -20.84
C ALA A 18 -6.36 -12.33 -20.31
N SER A 19 -5.41 -11.84 -21.12
CA SER A 19 -4.58 -10.64 -20.96
C SER A 19 -4.16 -10.22 -19.54
N VAL A 20 -3.26 -11.01 -18.93
CA VAL A 20 -2.49 -10.57 -17.75
C VAL A 20 -1.71 -9.27 -18.06
N VAL A 21 -1.22 -9.11 -19.28
CA VAL A 21 -0.41 -7.94 -19.70
C VAL A 21 -1.22 -6.63 -19.75
N GLU A 22 -2.50 -6.65 -20.15
CA GLU A 22 -3.32 -5.42 -20.23
C GLU A 22 -3.79 -4.92 -18.86
N ARG A 23 -3.95 -5.83 -17.88
CA ARG A 23 -4.27 -5.45 -16.49
C ARG A 23 -3.03 -4.95 -15.74
N GLN A 24 -1.87 -5.56 -15.98
CA GLN A 24 -0.68 -5.22 -15.20
C GLN A 24 -0.10 -3.82 -15.45
N LEU A 25 -0.13 -3.34 -16.70
CA LEU A 25 0.22 -1.95 -17.02
C LEU A 25 -0.94 -0.98 -16.82
N GLY A 26 -2.16 -1.49 -16.57
CA GLY A 26 -3.32 -0.73 -16.17
C GLY A 26 -3.93 0.12 -17.29
N GLY A 27 -5.26 0.21 -17.33
CA GLY A 27 -5.93 1.29 -18.07
C GLY A 27 -5.54 2.67 -17.51
N ILE A 28 -5.90 3.75 -18.20
CA ILE A 28 -5.58 5.13 -17.77
C ILE A 28 -5.98 5.37 -16.30
N GLY A 29 -7.14 4.86 -15.86
CA GLY A 29 -7.60 4.98 -14.47
C GLY A 29 -6.71 4.28 -13.44
N CYS A 30 -6.13 3.12 -13.79
CA CYS A 30 -5.18 2.41 -12.92
C CYS A 30 -3.88 3.22 -12.77
N ASN A 31 -3.35 3.74 -13.87
CA ASN A 31 -2.13 4.55 -13.82
C ASN A 31 -2.35 5.87 -13.08
N VAL A 32 -3.51 6.50 -13.24
CA VAL A 32 -3.89 7.67 -12.44
C VAL A 32 -3.91 7.34 -10.94
N ALA A 33 -4.55 6.23 -10.53
CA ALA A 33 -4.57 5.81 -9.13
C ALA A 33 -3.15 5.53 -8.60
N ARG A 34 -2.28 4.90 -9.40
CA ARG A 34 -0.86 4.67 -9.05
C ARG A 34 -0.08 5.98 -8.90
N PHE A 35 -0.35 6.99 -9.72
CA PHE A 35 0.28 8.31 -9.57
C PHE A 35 -0.27 9.07 -8.35
N GLN A 36 -1.56 8.94 -8.06
CA GLN A 36 -2.17 9.58 -6.89
C GLN A 36 -1.60 9.04 -5.58
N ILE A 37 -1.40 7.72 -5.45
CA ILE A 37 -0.77 7.18 -4.23
C ILE A 37 0.67 7.67 -4.08
N LEU A 38 1.45 7.74 -5.17
CA LEU A 38 2.81 8.28 -5.12
C LEU A 38 2.85 9.76 -4.73
N GLY A 39 1.91 10.55 -5.24
CA GLY A 39 1.76 11.96 -4.87
C GLY A 39 1.41 12.12 -3.40
N ALA A 40 0.38 11.43 -2.94
CA ALA A 40 -0.07 11.50 -1.54
C ALA A 40 0.99 11.00 -0.54
N LEU A 41 1.79 9.98 -0.90
CA LEU A 41 2.93 9.55 -0.09
C LEU A 41 4.06 10.58 -0.07
N GLY A 42 4.26 11.31 -1.17
CA GLY A 42 5.18 12.45 -1.21
C GLY A 42 4.72 13.57 -0.27
N ASP A 43 3.45 13.96 -0.38
CA ASP A 43 2.84 14.97 0.49
C ASP A 43 2.90 14.55 1.98
N ALA A 44 2.68 13.27 2.26
CA ALA A 44 2.82 12.71 3.61
C ALA A 44 4.27 12.83 4.12
N GLY A 45 5.27 12.55 3.28
CA GLY A 45 6.68 12.70 3.66
C GLY A 45 7.07 14.14 3.96
N ASP A 46 6.60 15.07 3.14
CA ASP A 46 6.82 16.51 3.38
C ASP A 46 6.19 16.93 4.71
N ALA A 47 4.93 16.58 4.96
CA ALA A 47 4.25 16.88 6.23
C ALA A 47 4.92 16.21 7.44
N ILE A 48 5.31 14.94 7.33
CA ILE A 48 6.03 14.21 8.39
C ILE A 48 7.35 14.92 8.74
N SER A 49 8.06 15.45 7.75
CA SER A 49 9.31 16.17 7.97
C SER A 49 9.16 17.47 8.78
N GLU A 50 7.94 18.01 8.84
CA GLU A 50 7.60 19.24 9.58
C GLU A 50 7.05 18.96 10.99
N ILE A 51 6.74 17.70 11.33
CA ILE A 51 6.27 17.31 12.67
C ILE A 51 7.31 17.67 13.73
N GLN A 52 6.86 18.32 14.80
CA GLN A 52 7.73 18.85 15.86
C GLN A 52 8.13 17.79 16.88
N ASP A 53 7.27 16.81 17.14
CA ASP A 53 7.58 15.67 18.00
C ASP A 53 8.47 14.67 17.24
N ALA A 54 9.72 14.54 17.69
CA ALA A 54 10.72 13.71 17.02
C ALA A 54 10.39 12.20 17.06
N ASP A 55 9.70 11.73 18.10
CA ASP A 55 9.32 10.32 18.23
C ASP A 55 8.17 10.00 17.26
N VAL A 56 7.18 10.90 17.16
CA VAL A 56 6.09 10.80 16.17
C VAL A 56 6.66 10.87 14.75
N GLN A 57 7.50 11.86 14.46
CA GLN A 57 8.14 12.03 13.15
C GLN A 57 8.89 10.76 12.75
N THR A 58 9.74 10.24 13.63
CA THR A 58 10.55 9.04 13.35
C THR A 58 9.66 7.81 13.11
N ALA A 59 8.62 7.63 13.93
CA ALA A 59 7.70 6.50 13.78
C ALA A 59 6.87 6.59 12.49
N ALA A 60 6.36 7.78 12.15
CA ALA A 60 5.62 8.01 10.92
C ALA A 60 6.51 7.83 9.68
N GLN A 61 7.74 8.36 9.71
CA GLN A 61 8.71 8.18 8.63
C GLN A 61 9.05 6.71 8.40
N ALA A 62 9.21 5.92 9.47
CA ALA A 62 9.44 4.48 9.33
C ALA A 62 8.28 3.76 8.62
N GLY A 63 7.03 4.15 8.91
CA GLY A 63 5.85 3.65 8.19
C GLY A 63 5.84 4.05 6.71
N LEU A 64 6.18 5.30 6.41
CA LEU A 64 6.30 5.81 5.06
C LEU A 64 7.38 5.07 4.26
N ASP A 65 8.56 4.86 4.85
CA ASP A 65 9.67 4.15 4.22
C ASP A 65 9.27 2.70 3.90
N GLN A 66 8.60 2.01 4.85
CA GLN A 66 8.09 0.67 4.63
C GLN A 66 7.08 0.61 3.47
N ALA A 67 6.18 1.60 3.37
CA ALA A 67 5.23 1.68 2.27
C ALA A 67 5.94 1.92 0.92
N ASN A 68 6.92 2.81 0.88
CA ASN A 68 7.72 3.10 -0.31
C ASN A 68 8.54 1.90 -0.77
N ASP A 69 9.12 1.13 0.16
CA ASP A 69 9.83 -0.11 -0.15
C ASP A 69 8.91 -1.15 -0.79
N GLY A 70 7.70 -1.32 -0.25
CA GLY A 70 6.67 -2.17 -0.83
C GLY A 70 6.30 -1.74 -2.26
N ILE A 71 6.09 -0.44 -2.48
CA ILE A 71 5.83 0.13 -3.80
C ILE A 71 7.01 -0.10 -4.76
N GLY A 72 8.25 0.06 -4.30
CA GLY A 72 9.45 -0.17 -5.10
C GLY A 72 9.57 -1.61 -5.58
N GLN A 73 9.22 -2.58 -4.73
CA GLN A 73 9.17 -4.00 -5.10
C GLN A 73 8.02 -4.31 -6.08
N ILE A 74 6.85 -3.70 -5.88
CA ILE A 74 5.72 -3.80 -6.82
C ILE A 74 6.16 -3.28 -8.19
N ALA A 75 6.71 -2.06 -8.25
CA ALA A 75 7.16 -1.43 -9.48
C ALA A 75 8.20 -2.31 -10.20
N SER A 76 9.19 -2.82 -9.46
CA SER A 76 10.23 -3.70 -10.01
C SER A 76 9.65 -4.99 -10.59
N SER A 77 8.68 -5.62 -9.90
CA SER A 77 8.01 -6.83 -10.37
C SER A 77 7.20 -6.56 -11.65
N LEU A 78 6.45 -5.46 -11.68
CA LEU A 78 5.67 -5.04 -12.85
C LEU A 78 6.58 -4.75 -14.06
N LEU A 79 7.71 -4.07 -13.88
CA LEU A 79 8.68 -3.79 -14.94
C LEU A 79 9.29 -5.07 -15.52
N SER A 80 9.45 -6.11 -14.70
CA SER A 80 9.92 -7.43 -15.16
C SER A 80 8.82 -8.28 -15.82
N GLY A 81 7.57 -7.80 -15.86
CA GLY A 81 6.41 -8.53 -16.37
C GLY A 81 5.86 -9.58 -15.40
N ALA A 82 6.32 -9.58 -14.15
CA ALA A 82 5.81 -10.43 -13.08
C ALA A 82 4.61 -9.78 -12.38
N ALA A 83 3.74 -10.60 -11.78
CA ALA A 83 2.68 -10.12 -10.90
C ALA A 83 3.25 -9.34 -9.71
N ALA A 84 2.55 -8.29 -9.27
CA ALA A 84 2.87 -7.62 -8.01
C ALA A 84 2.81 -8.64 -6.86
N PRO A 85 3.90 -8.84 -6.08
CA PRO A 85 3.92 -9.82 -5.01
C PRO A 85 2.90 -9.47 -3.92
N ALA A 86 2.30 -10.49 -3.30
CA ALA A 86 1.40 -10.28 -2.16
C ALA A 86 2.14 -9.59 -1.00
N GLU A 87 3.32 -10.10 -0.65
CA GLU A 87 4.17 -9.55 0.42
C GLU A 87 4.48 -8.06 0.23
N SER A 88 4.72 -7.61 -1.00
CA SER A 88 4.97 -6.20 -1.27
C SER A 88 3.71 -5.34 -1.09
N ARG A 89 2.51 -5.86 -1.37
CA ARG A 89 1.24 -5.17 -1.08
C ARG A 89 0.96 -5.14 0.41
N ASP A 90 1.22 -6.24 1.10
CA ASP A 90 1.10 -6.33 2.56
C ASP A 90 2.07 -5.36 3.25
N ALA A 91 3.26 -5.15 2.68
CA ALA A 91 4.21 -4.15 3.16
C ALA A 91 3.69 -2.71 3.00
N VAL A 92 3.00 -2.41 1.90
CA VAL A 92 2.33 -1.10 1.72
C VAL A 92 1.25 -0.90 2.76
N GLU A 93 0.34 -1.87 2.92
CA GLU A 93 -0.73 -1.81 3.92
C GLU A 93 -0.18 -1.66 5.34
N ALA A 94 0.84 -2.45 5.69
CA ALA A 94 1.49 -2.38 7.00
C ALA A 94 2.20 -1.03 7.24
N GLY A 95 2.86 -0.47 6.22
CA GLY A 95 3.51 0.84 6.32
C GLY A 95 2.51 1.97 6.54
N LEU A 96 1.41 1.99 5.77
CA LEU A 96 0.31 2.94 5.95
C LEU A 96 -0.32 2.83 7.34
N ALA A 97 -0.55 1.61 7.83
CA ALA A 97 -1.10 1.37 9.17
C ALA A 97 -0.12 1.78 10.29
N ALA A 98 1.19 1.60 10.09
CA ALA A 98 2.19 2.07 11.05
C ALA A 98 2.23 3.60 11.11
N MET A 99 2.11 4.27 9.96
CA MET A 99 2.02 5.72 9.86
C MET A 99 0.76 6.25 10.56
N ASP A 100 -0.40 5.61 10.32
CA ASP A 100 -1.66 5.91 11.01
C ASP A 100 -1.54 5.79 12.53
N SER A 101 -0.93 4.71 13.00
CA SER A 101 -0.74 4.47 14.43
C SER A 101 0.18 5.50 15.08
N ALA A 102 1.19 6.00 14.37
CA ALA A 102 2.09 7.03 14.86
C ALA A 102 1.36 8.38 14.95
N LEU A 103 0.62 8.75 13.90
CA LEU A 103 -0.07 10.03 13.80
C LEU A 103 -1.32 10.12 14.69
N SER A 104 -2.02 9.01 14.93
CA SER A 104 -3.23 8.99 15.78
C SER A 104 -2.95 9.24 17.26
N GLY A 105 -1.70 9.03 17.71
CA GLY A 105 -1.27 9.28 19.08
C GLY A 105 -0.58 10.64 19.27
N ALA A 106 -0.45 11.43 18.22
CA ALA A 106 0.33 12.66 18.20
C ALA A 106 -0.46 13.86 18.74
N ASP A 107 0.24 14.99 18.92
CA ASP A 107 -0.37 16.24 19.38
C ASP A 107 -1.13 16.93 18.23
N ASP A 108 -2.46 16.95 18.34
CA ASP A 108 -3.35 17.58 17.35
C ASP A 108 -3.20 19.11 17.24
N SER A 109 -2.42 19.76 18.13
CA SER A 109 -2.08 21.17 17.99
C SER A 109 -0.93 21.42 17.00
N ASP A 110 -0.20 20.38 16.61
CA ASP A 110 0.81 20.43 15.55
C ASP A 110 0.12 20.33 14.18
N ALA A 111 0.15 21.42 13.40
CA ALA A 111 -0.50 21.46 12.09
C ALA A 111 0.06 20.38 11.14
N ALA A 112 1.36 20.07 11.25
CA ALA A 112 2.02 19.06 10.44
C ALA A 112 1.44 17.65 10.68
N VAL A 113 0.95 17.35 11.89
CA VAL A 113 0.25 16.08 12.18
C VAL A 113 -1.07 16.01 11.40
N GLY A 114 -1.85 17.10 11.38
CA GLY A 114 -3.10 17.15 10.64
C GLY A 114 -2.91 17.05 9.12
N ASP A 115 -1.86 17.68 8.59
CA ASP A 115 -1.50 17.59 7.17
C ASP A 115 -1.05 16.17 6.81
N ALA A 116 -0.22 15.54 7.65
CA ALA A 116 0.21 14.16 7.48
C ALA A 116 -0.95 13.16 7.53
N GLN A 117 -1.92 13.36 8.44
CA GLN A 117 -3.13 12.53 8.52
C GLN A 117 -4.00 12.69 7.25
N THR A 118 -4.10 13.90 6.71
CA THR A 118 -4.84 14.16 5.46
C THR A 118 -4.16 13.46 4.28
N ALA A 119 -2.85 13.62 4.13
CA ALA A 119 -2.09 12.96 3.08
C ALA A 119 -2.12 11.42 3.19
N LEU A 120 -2.10 10.88 4.42
CA LEU A 120 -2.28 9.45 4.68
C LEU A 120 -3.68 8.96 4.24
N ALA A 121 -4.73 9.72 4.52
CA ALA A 121 -6.09 9.38 4.09
C ALA A 121 -6.18 9.37 2.56
N ASP A 122 -5.56 10.34 1.89
CA ASP A 122 -5.50 10.40 0.43
C ASP A 122 -4.69 9.23 -0.15
N ALA A 123 -3.55 8.87 0.45
CA ALA A 123 -2.74 7.73 0.05
C ALA A 123 -3.52 6.41 0.21
N THR A 124 -4.27 6.28 1.30
CA THR A 124 -5.12 5.10 1.58
C THR A 124 -6.26 5.01 0.56
N ALA A 125 -6.93 6.12 0.26
CA ALA A 125 -7.98 6.17 -0.75
C ALA A 125 -7.44 5.84 -2.15
N ALA A 126 -6.28 6.40 -2.53
CA ALA A 126 -5.61 6.09 -3.78
C ALA A 126 -5.18 4.61 -3.86
N GLY A 127 -4.72 4.02 -2.74
CA GLY A 127 -4.43 2.59 -2.65
C GLY A 127 -5.66 1.71 -2.88
N GLN A 128 -6.80 2.07 -2.30
CA GLN A 128 -8.08 1.38 -2.56
C GLN A 128 -8.50 1.51 -4.03
N ASP A 129 -8.27 2.67 -4.64
CA ASP A 129 -8.50 2.90 -6.05
C ASP A 129 -7.62 2.02 -6.95
N VAL A 130 -6.35 1.83 -6.59
CA VAL A 130 -5.45 0.88 -7.30
C VAL A 130 -6.03 -0.53 -7.23
N VAL A 131 -6.47 -0.99 -6.06
CA VAL A 131 -7.10 -2.33 -5.91
C VAL A 131 -8.36 -2.45 -6.75
N ALA A 132 -9.18 -1.40 -6.82
CA ALA A 132 -10.43 -1.40 -7.56
C ALA A 132 -10.23 -1.33 -9.09
N LYS A 133 -9.15 -0.68 -9.57
CA LYS A 133 -8.99 -0.28 -10.98
C LYS A 133 -7.91 -1.04 -11.79
N CYS A 134 -7.04 -1.86 -11.18
CA CYS A 134 -5.81 -2.36 -11.84
C CYS A 134 -5.75 -3.88 -12.22
#